data_AF-A0A7M2QY13-F1
#
_entry.id   AF-A0A7M2QY13-F1
#
_cell.length_a   1.000
_cell.length_b   1.000
_cell.length_c   1.000
_cell.angle_alpha   90.00
_cell.angle_beta   90.00
_cell.angle_gamma   90.00
#
_symmetry.space_group_name_H-M   'P 1'
#
loop_
_entity.id
_entity.type
_entity.pdbx_description
1 polymer ?
#
loop_
_entity_poly.entity_id
_entity_poly.type
_entity_poly.pdbx_seq_one_letter_code
_entity_poly.pdbx_strand_id
1 'polypeptide(L)'
;MGAKWIKIAVLYFALGIGYGLFMHYTIQLKWAATHAHINLVGWVSAAIIGLIYSVYKDAGETTLAKAQFWLFNIGLPFLLLGMIFIYVDVPRGVMELCVSGGGSAVALSVVLFVVNVYKNVKPKT
;
A
#
# COMPACT_ATOMS: atom_id res chain seq x y z
N MET A 1 -0.68 -4.00 -15.81
CA MET A 1 -0.80 -3.14 -14.59
C MET A 1 0.54 -2.67 -13.99
N GLY A 2 1.69 -3.25 -14.36
CA GLY A 2 2.98 -2.98 -13.71
C GLY A 2 3.42 -1.51 -13.66
N ALA A 3 3.40 -0.79 -14.79
CA ALA A 3 3.82 0.62 -14.82
C ALA A 3 3.00 1.54 -13.90
N LYS A 4 1.69 1.26 -13.71
CA LYS A 4 0.84 2.05 -12.81
C LYS A 4 1.26 1.86 -11.35
N TRP A 5 1.55 0.62 -10.94
CA TRP A 5 2.07 0.29 -9.62
C TRP A 5 3.41 0.99 -9.35
N ILE A 6 4.34 0.96 -10.32
CA ILE A 6 5.65 1.61 -10.19
C ILE A 6 5.49 3.13 -10.02
N LYS A 7 4.63 3.78 -10.82
CA LYS A 7 4.36 5.22 -10.69
C LYS A 7 3.86 5.57 -9.30
N ILE A 8 2.91 4.79 -8.76
CA ILE A 8 2.39 5.03 -7.40
C ILE A 8 3.45 4.73 -6.33
N ALA A 9 4.25 3.69 -6.49
CA ALA A 9 5.32 3.36 -5.56
C ALA A 9 6.32 4.52 -5.38
N VAL A 10 6.68 5.19 -6.49
CA VAL A 10 7.56 6.37 -6.44
C VAL A 10 6.89 7.57 -5.78
N LEU A 11 5.56 7.73 -5.89
CA LEU A 11 4.84 8.75 -5.12
C LEU A 11 4.88 8.44 -3.62
N TYR A 12 4.66 7.19 -3.22
CA TYR A 12 4.79 6.78 -1.82
C TYR A 12 6.22 6.92 -1.29
N PHE A 13 7.24 6.70 -2.14
CA PHE A 13 8.63 7.00 -1.78
C PHE A 13 8.80 8.48 -1.41
N ALA A 14 8.39 9.38 -2.30
CA ALA A 14 8.52 10.81 -2.07
C ALA A 14 7.80 11.24 -0.79
N LEU A 15 6.58 10.74 -0.58
CA LEU A 15 5.80 10.96 0.64
C LEU A 15 6.50 10.38 1.88
N GLY A 16 7.07 9.18 1.79
CA GLY A 16 7.77 8.52 2.88
C GLY A 16 9.00 9.30 3.34
N ILE A 17 9.81 9.80 2.40
CA ILE A 17 10.96 10.67 2.72
C ILE A 17 10.48 11.98 3.35
N GLY A 18 9.50 12.66 2.75
CA GLY A 18 8.95 13.90 3.31
C GLY A 18 8.45 13.71 4.75
N TYR A 19 7.70 12.64 4.98
CA TYR A 19 7.17 12.29 6.31
C TYR A 19 8.28 11.94 7.31
N GLY A 20 9.30 11.20 6.88
CA GLY A 20 10.45 10.86 7.71
C GLY A 20 11.27 12.07 8.12
N LEU A 21 11.48 13.02 7.20
CA LEU A 21 12.14 14.30 7.50
C LEU A 21 11.32 15.11 8.49
N PHE A 22 10.00 15.23 8.29
CA PHE A 22 9.10 15.89 9.23
C PHE A 22 9.22 15.30 10.64
N MET A 23 9.20 13.98 10.78
CA MET A 23 9.34 13.33 12.09
C MET A 23 10.67 13.65 12.77
N HIS A 24 11.79 13.64 12.02
CA HIS A 24 13.11 13.94 12.58
C HIS A 24 13.21 15.41 13.00
N TYR A 25 12.75 16.35 12.17
CA TYR A 25 12.78 17.77 12.50
C TYR A 25 11.89 18.14 13.68
N THR A 26 10.78 17.43 13.88
CA THR A 26 9.84 17.68 15.00
C THR A 26 10.08 16.79 16.22
N ILE A 27 11.01 15.84 16.14
CA ILE A 27 11.33 14.85 17.19
C ILE A 27 10.08 14.07 17.63
N GLN A 28 9.15 13.81 16.71
CA GLN A 28 7.91 13.08 16.98
C GLN A 28 8.04 11.61 16.57
N LEU A 29 8.75 10.81 17.36
CA LEU A 29 8.98 9.39 17.04
C LEU A 29 7.73 8.51 17.17
N LYS A 30 6.66 8.99 17.81
CA LYS A 30 5.37 8.28 17.91
C LYS A 30 4.78 7.90 16.53
N TRP A 31 5.15 8.62 15.47
CA TRP A 31 4.67 8.39 14.12
C TRP A 31 5.53 7.41 13.29
N ALA A 32 6.55 6.80 13.92
CA ALA A 32 7.49 5.91 13.23
C ALA A 32 6.81 4.70 12.56
N ALA A 33 5.77 4.15 13.17
CA ALA A 33 5.00 3.07 12.56
C ALA A 33 4.37 3.51 11.23
N THR A 34 3.77 4.69 11.18
CA THR A 34 3.16 5.25 9.96
C THR A 34 4.23 5.47 8.88
N HIS A 35 5.37 6.05 9.24
CA HIS A 35 6.51 6.22 8.32
C HIS A 35 6.97 4.89 7.72
N ALA A 36 7.13 3.86 8.55
CA ALA A 36 7.53 2.54 8.11
C ALA A 36 6.49 1.91 7.16
N HIS A 37 5.19 2.10 7.41
CA HIS A 37 4.14 1.58 6.52
C HIS A 37 4.10 2.32 5.18
N ILE A 38 4.32 3.64 5.16
CA ILE A 38 4.43 4.39 3.89
C ILE A 38 5.55 3.82 3.03
N ASN A 39 6.74 3.60 3.60
CA ASN A 39 7.89 3.10 2.84
C ASN A 39 7.80 1.61 2.52
N LEU A 40 7.44 0.74 3.46
CA LEU A 40 7.44 -0.70 3.25
C LEU A 40 6.21 -1.18 2.45
N VAL A 41 5.01 -0.75 2.87
CA VAL A 41 3.76 -1.16 2.22
C VAL A 41 3.50 -0.28 0.99
N GLY A 42 3.60 1.04 1.16
CA GLY A 42 3.33 1.99 0.07
C GLY A 42 4.37 1.98 -1.04
N TRP A 43 5.66 2.07 -0.71
CA TRP A 43 6.71 2.00 -1.74
C TRP A 43 7.14 0.57 -2.03
N VAL A 44 7.88 -0.09 -1.13
CA VAL A 44 8.63 -1.31 -1.46
C VAL A 44 7.70 -2.41 -2.00
N SER A 45 6.61 -2.70 -1.31
CA SER A 45 5.64 -3.71 -1.73
C SER A 45 4.98 -3.36 -3.07
N ALA A 46 4.56 -2.10 -3.26
CA ALA A 46 3.96 -1.63 -4.51
C ALA A 46 4.95 -1.70 -5.69
N ALA A 47 6.22 -1.36 -5.47
CA ALA A 47 7.27 -1.48 -6.48
C ALA A 47 7.49 -2.93 -6.86
N ILE A 48 7.58 -3.85 -5.89
CA ILE A 48 7.74 -5.28 -6.14
C ILE A 48 6.54 -5.84 -6.93
N ILE A 49 5.31 -5.52 -6.53
CA ILE A 49 4.10 -5.90 -7.27
C ILE A 49 4.15 -5.35 -8.70
N GLY A 50 4.55 -4.09 -8.86
CA GLY A 50 4.70 -3.45 -10.17
C GLY A 50 5.74 -4.14 -11.05
N LEU A 51 6.88 -4.54 -10.48
CA LEU A 51 7.93 -5.30 -11.16
C LEU A 51 7.42 -6.69 -11.56
N ILE A 52 6.75 -7.42 -10.67
CA ILE A 52 6.15 -8.73 -10.95
C ILE A 52 5.18 -8.63 -12.14
N TYR A 53 4.28 -7.65 -12.14
CA TYR A 53 3.35 -7.42 -13.25
C TYR A 53 3.96 -6.81 -14.51
N SER A 54 5.21 -6.36 -14.45
CA SER A 54 5.97 -5.93 -15.63
C SER A 54 6.68 -7.12 -16.29
N VAL A 55 7.18 -8.06 -15.47
CA VAL A 55 7.84 -9.30 -15.92
C VAL A 55 6.82 -10.33 -16.41
N TYR A 56 5.76 -10.54 -15.63
CA TYR A 56 4.64 -11.46 -15.90
C TYR A 56 3.41 -10.65 -16.31
N LYS A 57 3.38 -10.22 -17.57
CA LYS A 57 2.33 -9.33 -18.10
C LYS A 57 0.92 -9.93 -17.96
N ASP A 58 0.77 -11.23 -18.22
CA ASP A 58 -0.51 -11.94 -18.13
C ASP A 58 -1.12 -11.85 -16.73
N ALA A 59 -0.29 -12.01 -15.69
CA ALA A 59 -0.71 -11.81 -14.31
C ALA A 59 -1.17 -10.36 -14.05
N GLY A 60 -0.61 -9.39 -14.76
CA GLY A 60 -0.95 -7.98 -14.66
C GLY A 60 -2.17 -7.53 -15.47
N GLU A 61 -2.85 -8.40 -16.22
CA GLU A 61 -3.99 -8.05 -17.07
C GLU A 61 -5.33 -8.63 -16.57
N THR A 62 -5.28 -9.48 -15.55
CA THR A 62 -6.46 -10.14 -14.98
C THR A 62 -7.39 -9.19 -14.23
N THR A 63 -8.66 -9.57 -14.09
CA THR A 63 -9.63 -8.86 -13.24
C THR A 63 -9.19 -8.85 -11.77
N LEU A 64 -8.54 -9.92 -11.30
CA LEU A 64 -7.98 -10.00 -9.95
C LEU A 64 -6.89 -8.94 -9.72
N ALA A 65 -5.98 -8.74 -10.69
CA ALA A 65 -4.95 -7.71 -10.60
C ALA A 65 -5.53 -6.29 -10.58
N LYS A 66 -6.62 -6.04 -11.32
CA LYS A 66 -7.34 -4.75 -11.29
C LYS A 66 -8.03 -4.52 -9.95
N ALA A 67 -8.73 -5.52 -9.41
CA ALA A 67 -9.39 -5.45 -8.11
C ALA A 67 -8.37 -5.25 -6.98
N GLN A 68 -7.29 -6.02 -6.98
CA GLN A 68 -6.15 -5.85 -6.07
C GLN A 68 -5.66 -4.40 -6.09
N PHE A 69 -5.36 -3.86 -7.28
CA PHE A 69 -4.82 -2.51 -7.41
C PHE A 69 -5.73 -1.45 -6.78
N TRP A 70 -7.03 -1.50 -7.03
CA TRP A 70 -7.95 -0.52 -6.46
C TRP A 70 -8.13 -0.69 -4.96
N LEU A 71 -8.32 -1.92 -4.48
CA LEU A 71 -8.42 -2.19 -3.04
C LEU A 71 -7.17 -1.74 -2.28
N PHE A 72 -5.98 -1.97 -2.86
CA PHE A 72 -4.73 -1.53 -2.25
C PHE A 72 -4.62 -0.01 -2.21
N ASN A 73 -4.81 0.65 -3.36
CA ASN A 73 -4.54 2.07 -3.49
C ASN A 73 -5.62 2.96 -2.86
N ILE A 74 -6.81 2.43 -2.62
CA ILE A 74 -7.85 3.09 -1.81
C ILE A 74 -7.69 2.72 -0.33
N GLY A 75 -7.46 1.44 -0.02
CA GLY A 75 -7.34 0.97 1.36
C GLY A 75 -6.13 1.52 2.10
N LEU A 76 -4.98 1.63 1.42
CA LEU A 76 -3.73 2.06 2.05
C LEU A 76 -3.81 3.53 2.55
N PRO A 77 -4.29 4.52 1.79
CA PRO A 77 -4.51 5.86 2.32
C PRO A 77 -5.40 5.89 3.56
N PHE A 78 -6.50 5.12 3.58
CA PHE A 78 -7.37 5.02 4.75
C PHE A 78 -6.64 4.42 5.96
N LEU A 79 -5.86 3.36 5.75
CA LEU A 79 -5.04 2.76 6.81
C LEU A 79 -4.04 3.78 7.35
N LEU A 80 -3.30 4.48 6.48
CA LEU A 80 -2.29 5.46 6.87
C LEU A 80 -2.90 6.65 7.63
N LEU A 81 -4.05 7.16 7.18
CA LEU A 81 -4.81 8.17 7.90
C LEU A 81 -5.30 7.65 9.25
N GLY A 82 -5.80 6.42 9.30
CA GLY A 82 -6.20 5.76 10.54
C GLY A 82 -5.04 5.66 11.54
N MET A 83 -3.85 5.27 11.07
CA MET A 83 -2.64 5.22 11.91
C MET A 83 -2.25 6.61 12.42
N ILE A 84 -2.48 7.66 11.62
CA ILE A 84 -2.27 9.04 12.06
C ILE A 84 -3.28 9.41 13.16
N PHE A 85 -4.54 9.06 12.95
CA PHE A 85 -5.66 9.32 13.85
C PHE A 85 -5.53 8.68 15.23
N ILE A 86 -4.72 7.62 15.38
CA ILE A 86 -4.38 7.06 16.70
C ILE A 86 -3.71 8.11 17.61
N TYR A 87 -3.01 9.09 17.05
CA TYR A 87 -2.19 10.05 17.81
C TYR A 87 -2.75 11.48 17.84
N VAL A 88 -3.94 11.70 17.27
CA VAL A 88 -4.64 13.00 17.25
C VAL A 88 -6.06 12.83 17.74
N ASP A 89 -6.62 13.90 18.30
CA ASP A 89 -7.96 13.88 18.87
C ASP A 89 -9.00 13.89 17.74
N VAL A 90 -9.51 12.71 17.37
CA VAL A 90 -10.58 12.52 16.39
C VAL A 90 -11.64 11.56 16.95
N PRO A 91 -12.90 11.63 16.47
CA PRO A 91 -13.93 10.69 16.91
C PRO A 91 -13.51 9.24 16.71
N ARG A 92 -13.64 8.43 17.76
CA ARG A 92 -13.20 7.02 17.78
C ARG A 92 -13.74 6.21 16.60
N GLY A 93 -15.01 6.41 16.21
CA GLY A 93 -15.61 5.73 15.08
C GLY A 93 -14.93 6.04 13.74
N VAL A 94 -14.43 7.26 13.54
CA VAL A 94 -13.68 7.65 12.34
C VAL A 94 -12.32 6.99 12.33
N MET A 95 -11.61 7.01 13.45
CA MET A 95 -10.32 6.32 13.61
C MET A 95 -10.47 4.82 13.33
N GLU A 96 -11.43 4.14 13.95
CA GLU A 96 -11.67 2.70 13.77
C GLU A 96 -12.06 2.36 12.33
N LEU A 97 -12.90 3.17 11.68
CA LEU A 97 -13.25 2.97 10.27
C LEU A 97 -12.02 3.08 9.37
N CYS A 98 -11.17 4.09 9.58
CA CYS A 98 -9.96 4.29 8.78
C CYS A 98 -8.95 3.16 8.99
N VAL A 99 -8.65 2.79 10.24
CA VAL A 99 -7.69 1.71 10.56
C VAL A 99 -8.21 0.36 10.11
N SER A 100 -9.38 -0.05 10.60
CA SER A 100 -9.91 -1.40 10.36
C SER A 100 -10.45 -1.55 8.95
N GLY A 101 -11.15 -0.55 8.42
CA GLY A 101 -11.66 -0.57 7.05
C GLY A 101 -10.53 -0.50 6.02
N GLY A 102 -9.61 0.45 6.17
CA GLY A 102 -8.43 0.56 5.30
C GLY A 102 -7.53 -0.67 5.38
N GLY A 103 -7.23 -1.14 6.58
CA GLY A 103 -6.44 -2.35 6.81
C GLY A 103 -7.07 -3.60 6.21
N SER A 104 -8.38 -3.78 6.37
CA SER A 104 -9.11 -4.92 5.77
C SER A 104 -9.10 -4.87 4.25
N ALA A 105 -9.23 -3.68 3.64
CA ALA A 105 -9.14 -3.52 2.19
C ALA A 105 -7.73 -3.88 1.66
N VAL A 106 -6.67 -3.45 2.36
CA VAL A 106 -5.28 -3.83 2.02
C VAL A 106 -5.09 -5.34 2.20
N ALA A 107 -5.57 -5.94 3.29
CA ALA A 107 -5.48 -7.37 3.52
C ALA A 107 -6.18 -8.18 2.43
N LEU A 108 -7.41 -7.79 2.05
CA LEU A 108 -8.13 -8.41 0.95
C LEU A 108 -7.37 -8.28 -0.37
N SER A 109 -6.79 -7.10 -0.64
CA SER A 109 -5.93 -6.90 -1.81
C SER A 109 -4.76 -7.88 -1.83
N VAL A 110 -4.08 -8.10 -0.71
CA VAL A 110 -2.99 -9.08 -0.60
C VAL A 110 -3.48 -10.50 -0.90
N VAL A 111 -4.66 -10.90 -0.41
CA VAL A 111 -5.25 -12.21 -0.74
C VAL A 111 -5.50 -12.33 -2.25
N LEU A 112 -6.04 -11.30 -2.89
CA LEU A 112 -6.22 -11.31 -4.36
C LEU A 112 -4.90 -11.40 -5.10
N PHE A 113 -3.87 -10.70 -4.62
CA PHE A 113 -2.51 -10.77 -5.19
C PHE A 113 -1.96 -12.19 -5.12
N VAL A 114 -2.03 -12.83 -3.95
CA VAL A 114 -1.60 -14.22 -3.75
C VAL A 114 -2.30 -15.14 -4.75
N VAL A 115 -3.63 -15.14 -4.78
CA VAL A 115 -4.41 -15.98 -5.71
C VAL A 115 -4.03 -15.71 -7.17
N ASN A 116 -3.83 -14.44 -7.53
CA ASN A 116 -3.48 -14.06 -8.90
C ASN A 116 -2.09 -14.52 -9.31
N VAL A 117 -1.10 -14.43 -8.41
CA VAL A 117 0.27 -14.90 -8.64
C VAL A 117 0.29 -16.39 -8.85
N TYR A 118 -0.30 -17.18 -7.95
CA TYR A 118 -0.33 -18.65 -8.07
C TYR A 118 -1.03 -19.14 -9.35
N LYS A 119 -1.98 -18.37 -9.89
CA LYS A 119 -2.69 -18.73 -11.13
C LYS A 119 -1.94 -18.34 -12.41
N ASN A 120 -1.26 -17.19 -12.42
CA ASN A 120 -0.82 -16.54 -13.65
C ASN A 120 0.69 -16.30 -13.76
N VAL A 121 1.45 -16.43 -12.69
CA VAL A 121 2.92 -16.36 -12.73
C VAL A 121 3.45 -17.75 -13.04
N LYS A 122 3.80 -17.98 -14.31
CA LYS A 122 4.32 -19.26 -14.80
C LYS A 122 5.73 -19.06 -15.38
N PRO A 123 6.57 -20.09 -15.39
CA PRO A 123 7.86 -20.05 -16.07
C PRO A 123 7.66 -19.65 -17.54
N LYS A 124 8.51 -18.76 -18.05
CA LYS A 124 8.58 -18.51 -19.49
C LYS A 124 9.26 -19.73 -20.11
N THR A 125 8.47 -20.59 -20.74
CA THR A 125 8.96 -21.65 -21.64
C THR A 125 9.53 -21.05 -22.91
#